data_AF-A0AAD7JB45-F1
#
_entry.id   AF-A0AAD7JB45-F1
#
_cell.length_a   1.000
_cell.length_b   1.000
_cell.length_c   1.000
_cell.angle_alpha   90.00
_cell.angle_beta   90.00
_cell.angle_gamma   90.00
#
_symmetry.space_group_name_H-M   'P 1'
#
loop_
_entity.id
_entity.type
_entity.pdbx_description
1 polymer ?
#
loop_
_entity_poly.entity_id
_entity_poly.type
_entity_poly.pdbx_seq_one_letter_code
_entity_poly.pdbx_strand_id
1 'polypeptide(L)'
;MPAAAVDEHPSLLWIAIPSVLLVSGYLVRKWYLARRLRVHGIGKGAPGFQTNVRKIRVPPELMARIRRGEDVSPDEIAAASARMEAQEREGSAPSDPIPQSKKTESKPKPKPVAETPSEPVNEWLPEGITSPKKRSKGKKK
;
A
#
# COMPACT_ATOMS: atom_id res chain seq x y z
N MET A 1 -28.86 -47.75 22.95
CA MET A 1 -27.84 -47.31 21.98
C MET A 1 -28.57 -46.98 20.67
N PRO A 2 -29.11 -45.76 20.48
CA PRO A 2 -29.85 -45.45 19.25
C PRO A 2 -28.87 -45.00 18.16
N ALA A 3 -28.61 -45.91 17.22
CA ALA A 3 -27.96 -45.63 15.94
C ALA A 3 -29.05 -45.52 14.87
N ALA A 4 -29.75 -44.38 14.81
CA ALA A 4 -30.72 -44.08 13.75
C ALA A 4 -31.01 -42.58 13.75
N ALA A 5 -30.36 -41.85 12.85
CA ALA A 5 -30.72 -40.44 12.55
C ALA A 5 -30.09 -39.95 11.23
N VAL A 6 -29.12 -40.68 10.67
CA VAL A 6 -28.38 -40.24 9.48
C VAL A 6 -29.18 -40.47 8.19
N ASP A 7 -30.13 -41.40 8.18
CA ASP A 7 -30.87 -41.80 6.96
C ASP A 7 -32.16 -41.00 6.70
N GLU A 8 -32.59 -40.11 7.61
CA GLU A 8 -33.93 -39.52 7.53
C GLU A 8 -34.07 -38.33 6.54
N HIS A 9 -32.97 -37.76 6.01
CA HIS A 9 -33.06 -36.52 5.23
C HIS A 9 -32.13 -36.50 3.99
N PRO A 10 -32.33 -37.41 3.01
CA PRO A 10 -31.54 -37.42 1.77
C PRO A 10 -31.67 -36.12 0.95
N SER A 11 -32.79 -35.40 1.08
CA SER A 11 -33.02 -34.09 0.45
C SER A 11 -32.15 -32.97 1.03
N LEU A 12 -31.72 -33.08 2.28
CA LEU A 12 -30.90 -32.07 2.95
C LEU A 12 -29.48 -32.06 2.39
N LEU A 13 -28.96 -33.21 1.98
CA LEU A 13 -27.69 -33.32 1.25
C LEU A 13 -27.74 -32.59 -0.09
N TRP A 14 -28.84 -32.69 -0.84
CA TRP A 14 -29.01 -31.98 -2.11
C TRP A 14 -29.02 -30.45 -1.97
N ILE A 15 -29.35 -29.92 -0.78
CA ILE A 15 -29.33 -28.49 -0.48
C ILE A 15 -27.98 -28.07 0.15
N ALA A 16 -27.43 -28.92 1.03
CA ALA A 16 -26.18 -28.66 1.72
C ALA A 16 -24.96 -28.76 0.80
N ILE A 17 -24.92 -29.74 -0.11
CA ILE A 17 -23.77 -29.96 -1.00
C ILE A 17 -23.53 -28.73 -1.89
N PRO A 18 -24.51 -28.18 -2.63
CA PRO A 18 -24.28 -26.99 -3.46
C PRO A 18 -23.91 -25.74 -2.66
N SER A 19 -24.51 -25.54 -1.48
CA SER A 19 -24.23 -24.38 -0.64
C SER A 19 -22.82 -24.44 -0.05
N VAL A 20 -22.37 -25.60 0.42
CA VAL A 20 -21.00 -25.82 0.88
C VAL A 20 -19.99 -25.64 -0.25
N LEU A 21 -20.28 -26.14 -1.47
CA LEU A 21 -19.41 -25.95 -2.63
C LEU A 21 -19.29 -24.46 -3.00
N LEU A 22 -20.38 -23.70 -2.95
CA LEU A 22 -20.37 -22.25 -3.21
C LEU A 22 -19.51 -21.49 -2.19
N VAL A 23 -19.70 -21.76 -0.90
CA VAL A 23 -18.94 -21.11 0.17
C VAL A 23 -17.46 -21.50 0.10
N SER A 24 -17.18 -22.79 -0.11
CA SER A 24 -15.82 -23.31 -0.25
C SER A 24 -15.12 -22.68 -1.46
N GLY A 25 -15.76 -22.69 -2.63
CA GLY A 25 -15.23 -22.06 -3.85
C GLY A 25 -14.97 -20.57 -3.67
N TYR A 26 -15.85 -19.85 -2.96
CA TYR A 26 -15.64 -18.44 -2.63
C TYR A 26 -14.41 -18.23 -1.74
N LEU A 27 -14.25 -19.02 -0.68
CA LEU A 27 -13.11 -18.93 0.24
C LEU A 27 -11.79 -19.27 -0.45
N VAL A 28 -11.75 -20.35 -1.23
CA VAL A 28 -10.58 -20.76 -2.03
C VAL A 28 -10.19 -19.65 -3.02
N ARG A 29 -11.17 -19.07 -3.73
CA ARG A 29 -10.93 -17.95 -4.66
C ARG A 29 -10.39 -16.72 -3.94
N LYS A 30 -10.96 -16.37 -2.79
CA LYS A 30 -10.50 -15.22 -1.98
C LYS A 30 -9.05 -15.42 -1.52
N TRP A 31 -8.73 -16.61 -1.03
CA TRP A 31 -7.36 -16.96 -0.62
C TRP A 31 -6.38 -16.96 -1.80
N TYR A 32 -6.77 -17.54 -2.93
CA TYR A 32 -5.95 -17.56 -4.14
C TYR A 32 -5.62 -16.15 -4.64
N LEU A 33 -6.61 -15.26 -4.70
CA LEU A 33 -6.39 -13.87 -5.10
C LEU A 33 -5.47 -13.12 -4.12
N ALA A 34 -5.66 -13.32 -2.82
CA ALA A 34 -4.78 -12.75 -1.80
C ALA A 34 -3.33 -13.26 -1.95
N ARG A 35 -3.14 -14.56 -2.19
CA ARG A 35 -1.81 -15.15 -2.43
C ARG A 35 -1.21 -14.63 -3.72
N ARG A 36 -1.97 -14.57 -4.81
CA ARG A 36 -1.52 -14.03 -6.10
C ARG A 36 -1.11 -12.57 -5.99
N LEU A 37 -1.83 -11.75 -5.22
CA LEU A 37 -1.44 -10.37 -4.94
C LEU A 37 -0.17 -10.27 -4.08
N ARG A 38 0.06 -11.21 -3.16
CA ARG A 38 1.33 -11.24 -2.40
C ARG A 38 2.52 -11.67 -3.24
N VAL A 39 2.33 -12.58 -4.20
CA VAL A 39 3.43 -13.10 -5.03
C VAL A 39 3.68 -12.18 -6.24
N HIS A 40 2.63 -11.77 -6.93
CA HIS A 40 2.65 -11.05 -8.20
C HIS A 40 1.82 -9.75 -8.20
N GLY A 41 1.35 -9.29 -7.04
CA GLY A 41 0.49 -8.11 -6.98
C GLY A 41 1.25 -6.80 -7.14
N ILE A 42 0.48 -5.72 -7.00
CA ILE A 42 0.92 -4.35 -7.18
C ILE A 42 2.08 -4.06 -6.23
N GLY A 43 3.22 -3.62 -6.78
CA GLY A 43 4.42 -3.29 -6.03
C GLY A 43 5.48 -4.39 -5.92
N LYS A 44 5.27 -5.58 -6.52
CA LYS A 44 6.32 -6.61 -6.70
C LYS A 44 7.20 -6.40 -7.93
N GLY A 45 6.72 -5.59 -8.88
CA GLY A 45 7.49 -5.16 -10.05
C GLY A 45 7.44 -6.17 -11.18
N ALA A 46 7.77 -5.72 -12.38
CA ALA A 46 8.08 -6.63 -13.47
C ALA A 46 9.34 -7.44 -13.07
N PRO A 47 9.46 -8.72 -13.49
CA PRO A 47 10.69 -9.48 -13.27
C PRO A 47 11.89 -8.72 -13.85
N GLY A 48 12.88 -8.45 -13.01
CA GLY A 48 14.05 -7.62 -13.35
C GLY A 48 13.97 -6.14 -12.96
N PHE A 49 12.80 -5.65 -12.51
CA PHE A 49 12.66 -4.29 -11.99
C PHE A 49 12.53 -4.32 -10.46
N GLN A 50 13.47 -3.68 -9.74
CA GLN A 50 13.48 -3.65 -8.28
C GLN A 50 12.38 -2.72 -7.75
N THR A 51 11.13 -3.17 -7.77
CA THR A 51 10.04 -2.50 -7.04
C THR A 51 9.75 -3.31 -5.80
N ASN A 52 10.21 -2.83 -4.66
CA ASN A 52 9.70 -3.02 -3.30
C ASN A 52 10.71 -2.36 -2.34
N VAL A 53 11.15 -1.15 -2.68
CA VAL A 53 12.18 -0.46 -1.90
C VAL A 53 11.53 0.09 -0.65
N ARG A 54 11.95 -0.42 0.51
CA ARG A 54 11.50 0.09 1.81
C ARG A 54 12.07 1.50 2.00
N LYS A 55 11.23 2.44 2.45
CA LYS A 55 11.72 3.74 2.89
C LYS A 55 12.48 3.56 4.20
N ILE A 56 13.78 3.82 4.17
CA ILE A 56 14.65 3.79 5.35
C ILE A 56 14.67 5.19 5.96
N ARG A 57 14.57 5.27 7.30
CA ARG A 57 14.77 6.53 8.01
C ARG A 57 16.26 6.81 8.07
N VAL A 58 16.69 7.94 7.52
CA VAL A 58 18.08 8.38 7.54
C VAL A 58 18.29 9.25 8.80
N PRO A 59 19.37 9.04 9.57
CA PRO A 59 19.67 9.88 10.72
C PRO A 59 19.80 11.37 10.33
N PRO A 60 19.45 12.31 11.24
CA PRO A 60 19.40 13.73 10.92
C PRO A 60 20.76 14.32 10.50
N GLU A 61 21.86 13.79 11.04
CA GLU A 61 23.22 14.21 10.69
C GLU A 61 23.55 13.94 9.22
N LEU A 62 23.25 12.73 8.74
CA LEU A 62 23.46 12.35 7.35
C LEU A 62 22.51 13.11 6.43
N MET A 63 21.27 13.36 6.85
CA MET A 63 20.34 14.17 6.06
C MET A 63 20.86 15.60 5.86
N ALA A 64 21.50 16.20 6.87
CA ALA A 64 22.10 17.52 6.74
C ALA A 64 23.33 17.55 5.81
N ARG A 65 24.09 16.45 5.72
CA ARG A 65 25.21 16.30 4.77
C ARG A 65 24.73 16.15 3.34
N ILE A 66 23.71 15.30 3.13
CA ILE A 66 23.05 15.14 1.82
C ILE A 66 22.49 16.47 1.32
N ARG A 67 21.86 17.27 2.20
CA ARG A 67 21.36 18.61 1.84
C ARG A 67 22.46 19.61 1.49
N ARG A 68 23.66 19.44 2.04
CA ARG A 68 24.84 20.24 1.70
C ARG A 68 25.50 19.81 0.38
N GLY A 69 25.09 18.68 -0.19
CA GLY A 69 25.67 18.13 -1.41
C GLY A 69 26.97 17.34 -1.17
N GLU A 70 27.20 16.86 0.06
CA GLU A 70 28.30 15.94 0.36
C GLU A 70 27.95 14.52 -0.11
N ASP A 71 28.89 13.83 -0.76
CA ASP A 71 28.70 12.45 -1.22
C ASP A 71 28.74 11.47 -0.04
N VAL A 72 27.56 11.01 0.38
CA VAL A 72 27.41 10.00 1.44
C VAL A 72 27.29 8.62 0.81
N SER A 73 28.14 7.68 1.24
CA SER A 73 28.10 6.32 0.71
C SER A 73 26.84 5.55 1.17
N PRO A 74 26.31 4.61 0.35
CA PRO A 74 25.17 3.78 0.75
C PRO A 74 25.42 2.96 2.03
N ASP A 75 26.66 2.51 2.22
CA ASP A 75 27.06 1.71 3.37
C ASP A 75 27.02 2.51 4.68
N GLU A 76 27.37 3.81 4.64
CA GLU A 76 27.25 4.73 5.77
C GLU A 76 25.79 4.93 6.18
N ILE A 77 24.89 5.10 5.21
CA ILE A 77 23.45 5.24 5.47
C ILE A 77 22.91 3.96 6.10
N ALA A 78 23.29 2.79 5.57
CA ALA A 78 22.89 1.49 6.11
C ALA A 78 23.36 1.32 7.55
N ALA A 79 24.66 1.53 7.82
CA ALA A 79 25.23 1.41 9.16
C ALA A 79 24.60 2.38 10.16
N ALA A 80 24.38 3.64 9.77
CA ALA A 80 23.78 4.63 10.65
C ALA A 80 22.29 4.35 10.91
N SER A 81 21.54 3.88 9.91
CA SER A 81 20.16 3.46 10.09
C SER A 81 20.04 2.23 11.02
N ALA A 82 20.95 1.27 10.92
CA ALA A 82 20.99 0.10 11.80
C ALA A 82 21.31 0.46 13.25
N ARG A 83 22.23 1.41 13.49
CA ARG A 83 22.53 1.94 14.83
C ARG A 83 21.33 2.62 15.47
N MET A 84 20.59 3.43 14.71
CA MET A 84 19.37 4.08 15.19
C MET A 84 18.26 3.07 15.49
N GLU A 85 18.07 2.05 14.65
CA GLU A 85 17.08 0.98 14.91
C GLU A 85 17.45 0.17 16.17
N ALA A 86 18.74 -0.08 16.41
CA ALA A 86 19.20 -0.73 17.64
C ALA A 86 18.92 0.13 18.89
N GLN A 87 19.21 1.43 18.83
CA GLN A 87 18.93 2.37 19.92
C GLN A 87 17.42 2.53 20.21
N GLU A 88 16.58 2.52 19.16
CA GLU A 88 15.11 2.51 19.31
C GLU A 88 14.62 1.24 20.02
N ARG A 89 15.22 0.07 19.72
CA ARG A 89 14.88 -1.20 20.37
C ARG A 89 15.32 -1.25 21.84
N GLU A 90 16.43 -0.61 22.17
CA GLU A 90 16.97 -0.54 23.53
C GLU A 90 16.29 0.53 24.41
N GLY A 91 15.25 1.22 23.89
CA GLY A 91 14.41 2.13 24.67
C GLY A 91 15.08 3.44 25.08
N SER A 92 16.30 3.71 24.63
CA SER A 92 16.99 4.98 24.85
C SER A 92 16.58 5.98 23.78
N ALA A 93 15.41 6.59 23.95
CA ALA A 93 14.94 7.66 23.06
C ALA A 93 15.68 8.97 23.36
N PRO A 94 16.39 9.59 22.40
CA PRO A 94 16.48 11.04 22.39
C PRO A 94 15.10 11.57 21.95
N SER A 95 14.42 12.19 22.89
CA SER A 95 13.21 12.98 22.69
C SER A 95 13.50 14.14 21.72
N ASP A 96 12.95 14.11 20.50
CA ASP A 96 12.38 15.28 19.83
C ASP A 96 11.65 14.93 18.52
N PRO A 97 10.68 15.76 18.07
CA PRO A 97 9.46 15.28 17.46
C PRO A 97 9.60 15.02 15.95
N ILE A 98 9.07 13.87 15.56
CA ILE A 98 8.65 13.58 14.18
C ILE A 98 7.56 14.60 13.82
N PRO A 99 7.70 15.45 12.77
CA PRO A 99 6.53 16.01 12.13
C PRO A 99 5.89 14.84 11.37
N GLN A 100 5.05 14.09 12.07
CA GLN A 100 4.04 13.28 11.43
C GLN A 100 3.18 14.28 10.68
N SER A 101 3.33 14.33 9.35
CA SER A 101 2.33 14.90 8.48
C SER A 101 1.07 14.06 8.63
N LYS A 102 0.32 14.33 9.70
CA LYS A 102 -1.10 14.01 9.81
C LYS A 102 -1.74 14.65 8.58
N LYS A 103 -2.04 13.83 7.57
CA LYS A 103 -3.07 14.14 6.60
C LYS A 103 -4.39 14.18 7.36
N THR A 104 -4.62 15.28 8.06
CA THR A 104 -5.94 15.65 8.55
C THR A 104 -6.68 16.20 7.35
N GLU A 105 -7.67 15.43 6.95
CA GLU A 105 -8.72 15.76 6.01
C GLU A 105 -9.43 17.04 6.48
N SER A 106 -9.10 18.17 5.88
CA SER A 106 -9.92 19.37 5.95
C SER A 106 -9.83 20.07 4.60
N LYS A 107 -10.90 19.94 3.80
CA LYS A 107 -11.14 20.77 2.61
C LYS A 107 -11.30 22.23 3.04
N PRO A 108 -10.51 23.18 2.51
CA PRO A 108 -10.98 24.53 2.31
C PRO A 108 -11.44 24.66 0.85
N LYS A 109 -12.65 25.18 0.62
CA LYS A 109 -13.09 25.63 -0.71
C LYS A 109 -12.10 26.67 -1.24
N PRO A 110 -11.59 26.57 -2.47
CA PRO A 110 -10.85 27.68 -3.05
C PRO A 110 -11.83 28.75 -3.54
N LYS A 111 -11.67 29.98 -3.02
CA LYS A 111 -12.03 31.22 -3.73
C LYS A 111 -11.05 31.43 -4.89
N PRO A 112 -11.44 32.14 -5.96
CA PRO A 112 -10.64 32.25 -7.17
C PRO A 112 -9.54 33.31 -7.03
N VAL A 113 -8.54 33.21 -7.92
CA VAL A 113 -7.48 34.18 -8.26
C VAL A 113 -6.17 34.07 -7.46
N ALA A 114 -5.15 33.46 -8.09
CA ALA A 114 -3.87 34.09 -8.42
C ALA A 114 -2.94 33.06 -9.10
N GLU A 115 -2.37 33.44 -10.24
CA GLU A 115 -1.54 32.62 -11.12
C GLU A 115 -0.34 32.03 -10.38
N THR A 116 -0.24 30.70 -10.40
CA THR A 116 0.91 29.93 -9.89
C THR A 116 1.73 29.49 -11.11
N PRO A 117 3.08 29.61 -11.09
CA PRO A 117 3.93 29.25 -12.22
C PRO A 117 3.69 27.77 -12.58
N SER A 118 3.49 27.52 -13.88
CA SER A 118 3.21 26.19 -14.42
C SER A 118 4.28 25.19 -13.96
N GLU A 119 3.85 24.14 -13.23
CA GLU A 119 4.68 22.99 -12.93
C GLU A 119 5.30 22.44 -14.23
N PRO A 120 6.57 22.02 -14.24
CA PRO A 120 7.18 21.46 -15.44
C PRO A 120 6.38 20.23 -15.85
N VAL A 121 5.78 20.29 -17.04
CA VAL A 121 5.07 19.18 -17.66
C VAL A 121 6.05 18.02 -17.71
N ASN A 122 5.76 16.96 -16.95
CA ASN A 122 6.65 15.81 -16.90
C ASN A 122 6.55 15.04 -18.22
N GLU A 123 7.45 15.36 -19.15
CA GLU A 123 7.52 14.81 -20.53
C GLU A 123 7.68 13.28 -20.56
N TRP A 124 8.10 12.67 -19.44
CA TRP A 124 8.29 11.24 -19.31
C TRP A 124 6.99 10.45 -19.11
N LEU A 125 5.91 11.13 -18.74
CA LEU A 125 4.61 10.48 -18.51
C LEU A 125 3.69 10.73 -19.70
N PRO A 126 3.09 9.69 -20.30
CA PRO A 126 2.09 9.89 -21.34
C PRO A 126 0.90 10.69 -20.77
N GLU A 127 0.46 11.71 -21.51
CA GLU A 127 -0.54 12.71 -21.11
C GLU A 127 -1.88 12.12 -20.64
N GLY A 128 -2.17 10.87 -21.01
CA GLY A 128 -3.39 10.15 -20.62
C GLY A 128 -3.44 9.71 -19.15
N ILE A 129 -2.32 9.75 -18.40
CA ILE A 129 -2.25 9.32 -17.00
C ILE A 129 -2.29 10.51 -16.03
N THR A 130 -1.74 11.66 -16.43
CA THR A 130 -1.60 12.85 -15.56
C THR A 130 -2.88 13.68 -15.49
N SER A 131 -3.78 13.54 -16.46
CA SER A 131 -5.08 14.20 -16.45
C SER A 131 -6.19 13.20 -16.07
N PRO A 132 -6.78 13.28 -14.86
CA PRO A 132 -7.91 12.43 -14.52
C PRO A 132 -9.11 12.80 -15.41
N LYS A 133 -9.35 12.01 -16.46
CA LYS A 133 -10.50 12.15 -17.36
C LYS A 133 -11.78 12.06 -16.53
N LYS A 134 -12.41 13.21 -16.27
CA LYS A 134 -13.74 13.32 -15.63
C LYS A 134 -14.71 12.43 -16.42
N ARG A 135 -15.03 11.25 -15.89
CA ARG A 135 -16.14 10.42 -16.40
C ARG A 135 -17.42 11.23 -16.23
N SER A 136 -18.00 11.67 -17.34
CA SER A 136 -19.34 12.24 -17.37
C SER A 136 -20.32 11.15 -16.90
N LYS A 137 -21.03 11.44 -15.81
CA LYS A 137 -22.07 10.58 -15.25
C LYS A 137 -23.22 10.59 -16.25
N GLY A 138 -23.40 9.48 -16.98
CA GLY A 138 -24.46 9.33 -17.98
C GLY A 138 -25.84 9.62 -17.38
N LYS A 139 -26.53 10.59 -17.97
CA LYS A 139 -27.92 10.92 -17.67
C LYS A 139 -28.80 9.87 -18.36
N LYS A 140 -29.35 8.92 -17.60
CA LYS A 140 -30.37 8.01 -18.14
C LYS A 140 -31.60 8.85 -18.50
N LYS A 141 -32.04 8.76 -19.76
CA LYS A 141 -33.40 9.06 -20.19
C LYS A 141 -34.27 7.84 -19.90
#